data_AF-A0A4R0HPP1-F1
#
_entry.id   AF-A0A4R0HPP1-F1
#
_cell.length_a   1.000
_cell.length_b   1.000
_cell.length_c   1.000
_cell.angle_alpha   90.00
_cell.angle_beta   90.00
_cell.angle_gamma   90.00
#
_symmetry.space_group_name_H-M   'P 1'
#
loop_
_entity.id
_entity.type
_entity.pdbx_description
1 polymer ?
#
loop_
_entity_poly.entity_id
_entity_poly.type
_entity_poly.pdbx_seq_one_letter_code
_entity_poly.pdbx_strand_id
1 'polypeptide(L)'
;MHRAIERGGERIATVHKALIGIRDRFDIDVDDGPDLKAHGNVVDHEYEIKRDGDTIAHISKSWFRVRDTYGVEIAPDEDETLLLATVVALEQLTD
;
A
#
# COMPACT_ATOMS: atom_id res chain seq x y z
N MET A 1 1.44 14.58 4.13
CA MET A 1 1.58 13.75 5.34
C MET A 1 2.20 12.44 4.93
N HIS A 2 3.08 11.83 5.74
CA HIS A 2 3.70 10.54 5.45
C HIS A 2 3.57 9.58 6.66
N ARG A 3 3.85 8.29 6.45
CA ARG A 3 3.95 7.25 7.47
C ARG A 3 5.24 6.47 7.26
N ALA A 4 5.99 6.23 8.32
CA ALA A 4 7.15 5.35 8.29
C ALA A 4 6.69 3.92 8.62
N ILE A 5 7.30 2.93 7.96
CA ILE A 5 7.20 1.52 8.31
C ILE A 5 8.53 1.11 8.92
N GLU A 6 8.47 0.55 10.13
CA GLU A 6 9.64 0.12 10.88
C GLU A 6 9.58 -1.40 11.14
N ARG A 7 10.73 -2.07 11.08
CA ARG A 7 10.90 -3.48 11.42
C ARG A 7 12.13 -3.60 12.31
N GLY A 8 11.97 -4.17 13.50
CA GLY A 8 13.08 -4.29 14.46
C GLY A 8 13.60 -2.95 15.02
N GLY A 9 12.82 -1.86 14.91
CA GLY A 9 13.24 -0.51 15.29
C GLY A 9 14.00 0.25 14.22
N GLU A 10 14.15 -0.33 13.02
CA GLU A 10 14.75 0.32 11.86
C GLU A 10 13.65 0.66 10.85
N ARG A 11 13.71 1.87 10.29
CA ARG A 11 12.84 2.26 9.17
C ARG A 11 13.24 1.46 7.94
N ILE A 12 12.25 0.88 7.28
CA ILE A 12 12.42 0.09 6.06
C ILE A 12 11.68 0.69 4.86
N ALA A 13 10.66 1.51 5.11
CA ALA A 13 9.95 2.22 4.06
C ALA A 13 9.26 3.48 4.55
N THR A 14 8.93 4.38 3.62
CA THR A 14 8.11 5.58 3.87
C THR A 14 6.97 5.67 2.87
N VAL A 15 5.74 5.74 3.36
CA VAL A 15 4.53 5.86 2.54
C VAL A 15 4.04 7.30 2.56
N HIS A 16 3.78 7.89 1.39
CA HIS A 16 3.30 9.26 1.28
C HIS A 16 2.42 9.48 0.06
N LYS A 17 1.52 10.48 0.12
CA LYS A 17 0.69 10.84 -1.04
C LYS A 17 1.56 11.42 -2.16
N ALA A 18 1.34 10.95 -3.38
CA ALA A 18 1.92 11.56 -4.57
C ALA A 18 1.34 12.98 -4.74
N LEU A 19 2.18 13.93 -5.12
CA LEU A 19 1.81 15.36 -5.17
C LEU A 19 0.95 15.74 -6.38
N ILE A 20 0.77 14.82 -7.36
CA ILE A 20 0.17 15.12 -8.67
C ILE A 20 -0.87 14.04 -9.03
N GLY A 21 -2.13 14.43 -9.21
CA GLY A 21 -3.20 13.56 -9.72
C GLY A 21 -4.59 13.87 -9.17
N ILE A 22 -5.63 13.42 -9.86
CA ILE A 22 -7.05 13.51 -9.43
C ILE A 22 -7.44 12.28 -8.57
N ARG A 23 -6.66 11.21 -8.62
CA ARG A 23 -6.88 9.95 -7.90
C ARG A 23 -5.87 9.82 -6.76
N ASP A 24 -6.26 9.13 -5.69
CA ASP A 24 -5.33 8.80 -4.61
C ASP A 24 -4.23 7.88 -5.17
N ARG A 25 -3.02 8.42 -5.15
CA ARG A 25 -1.78 7.75 -5.49
C ARG A 25 -0.82 7.95 -4.35
N PHE A 26 -0.07 6.90 -4.05
CA PHE A 26 0.93 6.91 -3.01
C PHE A 26 2.23 6.36 -3.55
N ASP A 27 3.32 7.00 -3.15
CA ASP A 27 4.67 6.51 -3.35
C ASP A 27 5.12 5.85 -2.03
N ILE A 28 5.77 4.68 -2.17
CA ILE A 28 6.35 3.92 -1.09
C ILE A 28 7.84 3.81 -1.36
N ASP A 29 8.61 4.66 -0.68
CA ASP A 29 10.07 4.65 -0.79
C ASP A 29 10.60 3.51 0.07
N VAL A 30 11.23 2.51 -0.53
CA VAL A 30 11.78 1.34 0.18
C VAL A 30 13.27 1.56 0.36
N ASP A 31 13.76 1.55 1.60
CA ASP A 31 15.14 1.97 1.89
C ASP A 31 16.19 1.04 1.26
N ASP A 32 15.92 -0.27 1.21
CA ASP A 32 16.80 -1.31 0.66
C ASP A 32 16.15 -2.08 -0.50
N GLY A 33 15.48 -1.38 -1.42
CA GLY A 33 14.80 -2.03 -2.53
C GLY A 33 14.25 -1.06 -3.57
N PRO A 34 13.58 -1.60 -4.59
CA PRO A 34 12.86 -0.77 -5.55
C PRO A 34 11.62 -0.15 -4.91
N ASP A 35 11.39 1.13 -5.22
CA ASP A 35 10.20 1.85 -4.78
C ASP A 35 8.92 1.22 -5.33
N LEU A 36 7.85 1.36 -4.57
CA LEU A 36 6.53 0.86 -4.94
C LEU A 36 5.57 2.01 -5.15
N LYS A 37 4.53 1.75 -5.93
CA LYS A 37 3.45 2.71 -6.19
C LYS A 37 2.11 2.08 -5.87
N ALA A 38 1.35 2.70 -4.99
CA ALA A 38 -0.04 2.32 -4.77
C ALA A 38 -0.96 3.23 -5.57
N HIS A 39 -1.84 2.63 -6.35
CA HIS A 39 -2.88 3.32 -7.11
C HIS A 39 -4.24 2.77 -6.70
N GLY A 40 -5.21 3.64 -6.42
CA GLY A 40 -6.52 3.16 -6.01
C GLY A 40 -7.71 3.99 -6.49
N ASN A 41 -8.88 3.41 -6.23
CA ASN A 41 -10.15 4.10 -6.20
C ASN A 41 -10.63 4.16 -4.75
N VAL A 42 -10.42 5.31 -4.12
CA VAL A 42 -10.75 5.59 -2.70
C VAL A 42 -12.19 5.22 -2.35
N VAL A 43 -13.10 5.47 -3.30
CA VAL A 43 -14.55 5.26 -3.10
C VAL A 43 -14.86 3.78 -2.88
N ASP A 44 -14.14 2.90 -3.57
CA ASP A 44 -14.33 1.45 -3.49
C ASP A 44 -13.29 0.77 -2.60
N HIS A 45 -12.38 1.54 -2.00
CA HIS A 45 -11.22 1.06 -1.23
C HIS A 45 -10.48 -0.10 -1.92
N GLU A 46 -10.31 0.01 -3.24
CA GLU A 46 -9.44 -0.88 -4.00
C GLU A 46 -8.10 -0.20 -4.27
N TYR A 47 -7.02 -0.91 -3.97
CA TYR A 47 -5.65 -0.46 -4.21
C TYR A 47 -4.84 -1.56 -4.89
N GLU A 48 -4.10 -1.19 -5.93
CA GLU A 48 -3.03 -2.00 -6.51
C GLU A 48 -1.69 -1.44 -6.07
N ILE A 49 -0.83 -2.26 -5.50
CA ILE A 49 0.58 -1.93 -5.24
C ILE A 49 1.41 -2.49 -6.38
N LYS A 50 2.23 -1.64 -7.00
CA LYS A 50 3.05 -1.97 -8.16
C LYS A 50 4.53 -1.75 -7.91
N ARG A 51 5.34 -2.64 -8.47
CA ARG A 51 6.79 -2.48 -8.64
C ARG A 51 7.08 -2.52 -10.14
N ASP A 52 7.80 -1.52 -10.65
CA ASP A 52 8.17 -1.44 -12.07
C ASP A 52 7.00 -1.57 -13.07
N GLY A 53 5.78 -1.25 -12.63
CA GLY A 53 4.56 -1.34 -13.44
C GLY A 53 3.77 -2.65 -13.28
N ASP A 54 4.37 -3.67 -12.68
CA ASP A 54 3.73 -4.95 -12.39
C ASP A 54 3.02 -4.90 -11.02
N THR A 55 1.79 -5.43 -10.97
CA THR A 55 1.03 -5.52 -9.71
C THR A 55 1.61 -6.64 -8.85
N ILE A 56 2.07 -6.29 -7.65
CA ILE A 56 2.63 -7.23 -6.68
C ILE A 56 1.70 -7.44 -5.47
N ALA A 57 0.71 -6.56 -5.27
CA ALA A 57 -0.37 -6.81 -4.34
C ALA A 57 -1.68 -6.12 -4.78
N HIS A 58 -2.80 -6.77 -4.50
CA HIS A 58 -4.16 -6.25 -4.70
C HIS A 58 -4.90 -6.21 -3.36
N ILE A 59 -5.48 -5.07 -3.03
CA ILE A 59 -6.24 -4.84 -1.80
C ILE A 59 -7.68 -4.55 -2.19
N SER A 60 -8.64 -5.25 -1.58
CA SER A 60 -10.06 -5.02 -1.82
C SER A 60 -10.91 -5.20 -0.57
N LYS A 61 -11.62 -4.15 -0.16
CA LYS A 61 -12.68 -4.24 0.88
C LYS A 61 -13.98 -4.84 0.33
N SER A 62 -14.20 -4.73 -0.98
CA SER A 62 -15.44 -5.13 -1.65
C SER A 62 -15.72 -6.64 -1.61
N TRP A 63 -14.73 -7.45 -1.26
CA TRP A 63 -14.86 -8.92 -1.20
C TRP A 63 -15.65 -9.44 0.01
N PHE A 64 -15.97 -8.60 1.01
CA PHE A 64 -16.53 -9.07 2.27
C PHE A 64 -17.84 -8.37 2.65
N ARG A 65 -18.81 -9.15 3.15
CA ARG A 65 -20.04 -8.63 3.76
C ARG A 65 -19.83 -8.10 5.18
N VAL A 66 -18.64 -8.29 5.74
CA VAL A 66 -18.26 -7.83 7.09
C VAL A 66 -17.58 -6.47 6.94
N ARG A 67 -18.08 -5.47 7.67
CA ARG A 67 -17.44 -4.14 7.73
C ARG A 67 -16.01 -4.28 8.25
N ASP A 68 -15.13 -3.38 7.82
CA ASP A 68 -13.75 -3.27 8.30
C ASP A 68 -12.86 -4.51 8.03
N THR A 69 -13.20 -5.31 7.01
CA THR A 69 -12.38 -6.42 6.54
C THR A 69 -11.79 -6.11 5.16
N TYR A 70 -10.51 -6.45 4.99
CA TYR A 70 -9.79 -6.31 3.74
C TYR A 70 -9.36 -7.68 3.23
N GLY A 71 -9.49 -7.90 1.91
CA GLY A 71 -8.77 -8.94 1.20
C GLY A 71 -7.46 -8.37 0.70
N VAL A 72 -6.36 -9.08 0.93
CA VAL A 72 -5.05 -8.71 0.42
C VAL A 72 -4.47 -9.92 -0.28
N GLU A 73 -4.32 -9.81 -1.60
CA GLU A 73 -3.66 -10.81 -2.44
C GLU A 73 -2.24 -10.31 -2.72
N ILE A 74 -1.23 -11.13 -2.43
CA ILE A 74 0.19 -10.80 -2.59
C ILE A 74 0.79 -11.77 -3.60
N ALA A 75 1.54 -11.24 -4.56
CA ALA A 75 2.25 -12.06 -5.54
C ALA A 75 3.29 -12.95 -4.84
N PRO A 76 3.60 -14.14 -5.40
CA PRO A 76 4.64 -15.01 -4.85
C PRO A 76 5.99 -14.30 -4.71
N ASP A 77 6.77 -14.74 -3.72
CA ASP A 77 8.15 -14.29 -3.47
C ASP A 77 8.30 -12.79 -3.07
N GLU A 78 7.20 -12.13 -2.70
CA GLU A 78 7.19 -10.76 -2.19
C GLU A 78 7.31 -10.67 -0.66
N ASP A 79 7.76 -9.52 -0.15
CA ASP A 79 7.77 -9.26 1.30
C ASP A 79 6.34 -8.97 1.80
N GLU A 80 5.66 -10.04 2.20
CA GLU A 80 4.28 -9.99 2.68
C GLU A 80 4.09 -9.04 3.87
N THR A 81 5.08 -8.97 4.75
CA THR A 81 4.99 -8.16 5.97
C THR A 81 5.11 -6.67 5.65
N LEU A 82 5.98 -6.29 4.72
CA LEU A 82 6.07 -4.91 4.21
C LEU A 82 4.79 -4.51 3.51
N LEU A 83 4.24 -5.38 2.66
CA LEU A 83 3.02 -5.10 1.91
C LEU A 83 1.81 -4.93 2.82
N LEU A 84 1.63 -5.81 3.81
CA LEU A 84 0.56 -5.68 4.81
C LEU A 84 0.69 -4.41 5.65
N ALA A 85 1.90 -4.07 6.10
CA ALA A 85 2.14 -2.81 6.80
C ALA A 85 1.85 -1.58 5.92
N THR A 86 2.14 -1.69 4.62
CA THR A 86 1.81 -0.66 3.64
C THR A 86 0.30 -0.44 3.55
N VAL A 87 -0.52 -1.50 3.55
CA VAL A 87 -1.99 -1.38 3.56
C VAL A 87 -2.47 -0.53 4.74
N VAL A 88 -1.96 -0.82 5.94
CA VAL A 88 -2.31 -0.08 7.16
C VAL A 88 -1.84 1.39 7.10
N ALA A 89 -0.67 1.64 6.51
CA ALA A 89 -0.17 3.00 6.32
C ALA A 89 -1.02 3.81 5.32
N LEU A 90 -1.49 3.17 4.24
CA LEU A 90 -2.39 3.77 3.27
C LEU A 90 -3.72 4.15 3.92
N GLU A 91 -4.34 3.24 4.68
CA GLU A 91 -5.59 3.50 5.41
C GLU A 91 -5.47 4.74 6.31
N GLN A 92 -4.41 4.83 7.12
CA GLN A 92 -4.15 5.97 8.00
C GLN A 92 -3.87 7.31 7.28
N LEU A 93 -3.57 7.28 5.99
CA LEU A 93 -3.36 8.48 5.17
C LEU A 93 -4.60 8.85 4.36
N THR A 94 -5.60 7.98 4.31
CA THR A 94 -6.87 8.17 3.60
C THR A 94 -8.06 8.46 4.51
N ASP A 95 -8.02 7.99 5.76
CA ASP A 95 -8.92 8.45 6.84
C ASP A 95 -8.65 9.91 7.23
#